data_AF-H1VZG6-F1
#
_entry.id   AF-H1VZG6-F1
#
_cell.length_a   1.000
_cell.length_b   1.000
_cell.length_c   1.000
_cell.angle_alpha   90.00
_cell.angle_beta   90.00
_cell.angle_gamma   90.00
#
_symmetry.space_group_name_H-M   'P 1'
#
loop_
_entity.id
_entity.type
_entity.pdbx_description
1 polymer ?
#
loop_
_entity_poly.entity_id
_entity_poly.type
_entity_poly.pdbx_seq_one_letter_code
_entity_poly.pdbx_strand_id
1 'polypeptide(L)'
;DGFQRLTAVCSFTFNLSYFEQDFPKLQVRLRYGAQVLRWDIFEVDWKETDWGTYPPIPGKGGFVGMAATWDNDRHTAYFDPDFHDEFDLVRGPLTELSRDDYNYPLYAAWWLGRLANGKKIKAGKYTMRIAALSPFGDATKSGHWDIWRRDFEVIGNQTEPDERRLLPGGVSGF
;
A
#
# COMPACT_ATOMS: atom_id res chain seq x y z
N ASP A 1 29.97 2.71 24.66
CA ASP A 1 29.89 1.34 24.12
C ASP A 1 28.51 1.14 23.51
N GLY A 2 28.45 0.49 22.35
CA GLY A 2 27.36 0.31 21.37
C GLY A 2 25.91 0.73 21.68
N PHE A 3 25.41 1.77 21.00
CA PHE A 3 23.98 1.98 20.79
C PHE A 3 23.51 0.98 19.71
N GLN A 4 22.87 -0.11 20.10
CA GLN A 4 22.22 -1.00 19.13
C GLN A 4 20.99 -0.29 18.57
N ARG A 5 21.15 0.30 17.37
CA ARG A 5 20.01 0.70 16.55
C ARG A 5 19.31 -0.59 16.13
N LEU A 6 18.10 -0.82 16.63
CA LEU A 6 17.23 -1.89 16.13
C LEU A 6 16.92 -1.60 14.64
N THR A 7 17.78 -2.04 13.73
CA THR A 7 17.58 -2.00 12.28
C THR A 7 16.86 -3.26 11.85
N ALA A 8 15.69 -3.52 12.43
CA ALA A 8 14.79 -4.52 11.86
C ALA A 8 14.42 -4.03 10.45
N VAL A 9 14.94 -4.71 9.44
CA VAL A 9 14.54 -4.50 8.04
C VAL A 9 13.11 -4.99 7.94
N CYS A 10 12.21 -4.13 7.50
CA CYS A 10 10.83 -4.51 7.23
C CYS A 10 10.85 -5.26 5.88
N SER A 11 10.55 -6.55 5.87
CA SER A 11 10.60 -7.37 4.66
C SER A 11 9.29 -8.11 4.44
N PHE A 12 8.88 -8.24 3.18
CA PHE A 12 7.65 -8.94 2.81
C PHE A 12 7.92 -9.92 1.67
N THR A 13 7.40 -11.14 1.78
CA THR A 13 7.38 -12.11 0.68
C THR A 13 6.13 -11.96 -0.18
N PHE A 14 5.07 -11.32 0.33
CA PHE A 14 3.72 -11.31 -0.25
C PHE A 14 3.18 -12.73 -0.47
N ASN A 15 3.41 -13.60 0.52
CA ASN A 15 2.76 -14.90 0.55
C ASN A 15 1.31 -14.70 0.99
N LEU A 16 0.38 -14.86 0.04
CA LEU A 16 -1.04 -14.61 0.25
C LEU A 16 -1.80 -15.77 0.89
N SER A 17 -1.13 -16.88 1.20
CA SER A 17 -1.79 -18.00 1.86
C SER A 17 -2.45 -17.55 3.18
N TYR A 18 -3.57 -18.18 3.50
CA TYR A 18 -4.38 -17.83 4.67
C TYR A 18 -3.58 -17.84 5.98
N PHE A 19 -2.62 -18.76 6.12
CA PHE A 19 -1.83 -18.93 7.35
C PHE A 19 -0.60 -18.02 7.44
N GLU A 20 -0.05 -17.57 6.31
CA GLU A 20 1.17 -16.74 6.30
C GLU A 20 0.84 -15.25 6.37
N GLN A 21 -0.07 -14.78 5.50
CA GLN A 21 -0.50 -13.37 5.44
C GLN A 21 0.67 -12.38 5.41
N ASP A 22 1.75 -12.70 4.71
CA ASP A 22 3.00 -11.94 4.77
C ASP A 22 3.00 -10.76 3.81
N PHE A 23 2.26 -9.72 4.19
CA PHE A 23 2.16 -8.47 3.44
C PHE A 23 1.77 -7.31 4.37
N PRO A 24 1.98 -6.05 3.93
CA PRO A 24 1.66 -4.89 4.73
C PRO A 24 0.15 -4.73 5.00
N LYS A 25 -0.20 -4.49 6.27
CA LYS A 25 -1.53 -4.07 6.71
C LYS A 25 -1.41 -2.67 7.31
N LEU A 26 -2.19 -1.75 6.79
CA LEU A 26 -2.28 -0.38 7.26
C LEU A 26 -3.51 -0.24 8.14
N GLN A 27 -3.34 0.42 9.28
CA GLN A 27 -4.43 0.96 10.08
C GLN A 27 -4.16 2.45 10.27
N VAL A 28 -5.07 3.30 9.82
CA VAL A 28 -4.95 4.75 9.95
C VAL A 28 -5.92 5.25 11.00
N ARG A 29 -5.41 6.12 11.88
CA ARG A 29 -6.24 6.97 12.70
C ARG A 29 -6.15 8.43 12.27
N LEU A 30 -7.26 9.03 11.89
CA LEU A 30 -7.34 10.41 11.45
C LEU A 30 -7.95 11.31 12.53
N ARG A 31 -7.12 12.17 13.14
CA ARG A 31 -7.59 13.17 14.12
C ARG A 31 -8.56 14.18 13.49
N TYR A 32 -8.34 14.52 12.22
CA TYR A 32 -9.19 15.36 11.39
C TYR A 32 -9.45 14.66 10.07
N GLY A 33 -10.57 14.97 9.40
CA GLY A 33 -10.83 14.43 8.07
C GLY A 33 -9.73 14.82 7.08
N ALA A 34 -9.42 13.92 6.15
CA ALA A 34 -8.40 14.11 5.13
C ALA A 34 -9.03 13.98 3.75
N GLN A 35 -8.84 14.99 2.91
CA GLN A 35 -9.37 14.96 1.54
C GLN A 35 -8.68 13.90 0.69
N VAL A 36 -7.41 13.59 1.00
CA VAL A 36 -6.61 12.62 0.26
C VAL A 36 -5.73 11.83 1.23
N LEU A 37 -5.74 10.50 1.12
CA LEU A 37 -4.75 9.60 1.70
C LEU A 37 -4.10 8.79 0.58
N ARG A 38 -2.77 8.74 0.60
CA ARG A 38 -1.95 8.02 -0.37
C ARG A 38 -1.04 7.01 0.31
N TRP A 39 -0.87 5.87 -0.35
CA TRP A 39 0.19 4.91 -0.05
C TRP A 39 1.06 4.76 -1.29
N ASP A 40 2.16 5.51 -1.31
CA ASP A 40 3.07 5.62 -2.43
C ASP A 40 4.33 4.78 -2.20
N ILE A 41 4.85 4.18 -3.26
CA ILE A 41 6.08 3.39 -3.25
C ILE A 41 7.13 4.13 -4.09
N PHE A 42 8.30 4.32 -3.49
CA PHE A 42 9.46 4.93 -4.11
C PHE A 42 10.64 3.97 -4.14
N GLU A 43 11.59 4.23 -5.02
CA GLU A 43 12.91 3.60 -5.02
C GLU A 43 13.59 3.80 -3.66
N VAL A 44 14.47 2.86 -3.29
CA VAL A 44 15.25 2.96 -2.05
C VAL A 44 16.07 4.25 -2.03
N ASP A 45 16.30 4.77 -0.82
CA ASP A 45 17.02 6.03 -0.55
C ASP A 45 16.33 7.30 -1.05
N TRP A 46 15.11 7.20 -1.58
CA TRP A 46 14.29 8.37 -1.91
C TRP A 46 14.10 9.29 -0.71
N LYS A 47 14.22 10.60 -0.94
CA LYS A 47 14.03 11.62 0.10
C LYS A 47 12.79 12.43 -0.20
N GLU A 48 12.11 12.86 0.85
CA GLU A 48 10.93 13.71 0.74
C GLU A 48 11.22 15.04 0.01
N THR A 49 12.46 15.53 0.08
CA THR A 49 12.91 16.70 -0.71
C THR A 49 12.85 16.46 -2.22
N ASP A 50 12.82 15.21 -2.66
CA ASP A 50 12.83 14.78 -4.06
C ASP A 50 11.41 14.49 -4.57
N TRP A 51 10.38 14.67 -3.73
CA TRP A 51 8.97 14.39 -4.05
C TRP A 51 8.47 15.09 -5.31
N GLY A 52 9.06 16.22 -5.69
CA GLY A 52 8.92 16.79 -7.01
C GLY A 52 7.51 17.30 -7.32
N THR A 53 6.79 16.60 -8.19
CA THR A 53 5.50 17.03 -8.77
C THR A 53 4.33 16.18 -8.27
N TYR A 54 3.21 16.84 -7.98
CA TYR A 54 1.95 16.19 -7.66
C TYR A 54 0.95 16.24 -8.84
N PRO A 55 0.24 15.13 -9.17
CA PRO A 55 0.45 13.80 -8.60
C PRO A 55 1.78 13.18 -9.09
N PRO A 56 2.43 12.32 -8.28
CA PRO A 56 3.65 11.62 -8.71
C PRO A 56 3.41 10.79 -9.97
N ILE A 57 4.41 10.74 -10.85
CA ILE A 57 4.36 10.04 -12.14
C ILE A 57 5.31 8.85 -12.10
N PRO A 58 4.85 7.60 -12.35
CA PRO A 58 5.71 6.42 -12.29
C PRO A 58 6.97 6.59 -13.17
N GLY A 59 8.13 6.26 -12.61
CA GLY A 59 9.44 6.40 -13.25
C GLY A 59 10.05 7.81 -13.16
N LYS A 60 9.43 8.76 -12.46
CA LYS A 60 9.99 10.10 -12.21
C LYS A 60 10.21 10.33 -10.71
N GLY A 61 11.32 10.98 -10.35
CA GLY A 61 11.62 11.34 -8.96
C GLY A 61 11.64 10.14 -8.00
N GLY A 62 12.06 8.96 -8.51
CA GLY A 62 12.05 7.70 -7.75
C GLY A 62 10.67 7.10 -7.51
N PHE A 63 9.56 7.68 -8.00
CA PHE A 63 8.23 7.12 -7.78
C PHE A 63 8.03 5.85 -8.61
N VAL A 64 7.82 4.72 -7.93
CA VAL A 64 7.58 3.41 -8.55
C VAL A 64 6.10 3.27 -8.91
N GLY A 65 5.24 3.69 -8.00
CA GLY A 65 3.79 3.62 -8.16
C GLY A 65 3.06 3.73 -6.83
N MET A 66 1.74 3.89 -6.90
CA MET A 66 0.89 3.86 -5.73
C MET A 66 0.48 2.42 -5.43
N ALA A 67 0.48 2.03 -4.17
CA ALA A 67 -0.07 0.75 -3.72
C ALA A 67 -1.56 0.68 -4.08
N ALA A 68 -1.99 -0.43 -4.69
CA ALA A 68 -3.40 -0.75 -4.84
C ALA A 68 -3.79 -1.67 -3.69
N THR A 69 -4.60 -1.16 -2.78
CA THR A 69 -5.03 -1.95 -1.62
C THR A 69 -6.14 -2.89 -2.04
N TRP A 70 -6.19 -4.07 -1.44
CA TRP A 70 -7.27 -5.01 -1.65
C TRP A 70 -8.57 -4.43 -1.09
N ASP A 71 -9.62 -4.46 -1.91
CA ASP A 71 -10.97 -4.07 -1.53
C ASP A 71 -11.56 -5.19 -0.68
N ASN A 72 -11.48 -4.97 0.62
CA ASN A 72 -11.93 -5.92 1.63
C ASN A 72 -13.46 -5.86 1.75
N ASP A 73 -14.16 -6.26 0.67
CA ASP A 73 -15.60 -6.15 0.37
C ASP A 73 -16.54 -6.51 1.54
N ARG A 74 -16.05 -7.17 2.60
CA ARG A 74 -16.84 -7.64 3.75
C ARG A 74 -16.24 -7.38 5.12
N HIS A 75 -15.28 -6.46 5.25
CA HIS A 75 -14.59 -6.17 6.52
C HIS A 75 -13.93 -7.42 7.14
N THR A 76 -13.49 -8.39 6.34
CA THR A 76 -12.77 -9.55 6.86
C THR A 76 -11.38 -9.14 7.34
N ALA A 77 -10.91 -9.70 8.45
CA ALA A 77 -9.59 -9.36 8.98
C ALA A 77 -8.42 -9.97 8.16
N TYR A 78 -8.73 -10.94 7.30
CA TYR A 78 -7.73 -11.77 6.60
C TYR A 78 -8.12 -11.96 5.13
N PHE A 79 -7.09 -11.99 4.28
CA PHE A 79 -7.22 -12.41 2.90
C PHE A 79 -7.21 -13.94 2.84
N ASP A 80 -8.07 -14.52 2.02
CA ASP A 80 -8.14 -15.96 1.83
C ASP A 80 -8.19 -16.24 0.32
N PRO A 81 -7.12 -16.79 -0.28
CA PRO A 81 -7.03 -16.98 -1.72
C PRO A 81 -8.07 -17.97 -2.28
N ASP A 82 -8.71 -18.77 -1.44
CA ASP A 82 -9.76 -19.70 -1.83
C ASP A 82 -11.12 -19.01 -2.00
N PHE A 83 -11.33 -17.87 -1.31
CA PHE A 83 -12.61 -17.15 -1.31
C PHE A 83 -12.55 -15.71 -1.83
N HIS A 84 -11.36 -15.12 -1.90
CA HIS A 84 -11.16 -13.72 -2.26
C HIS A 84 -10.27 -13.57 -3.49
N ASP A 85 -10.55 -12.55 -4.31
CA ASP A 85 -9.75 -12.21 -5.47
C ASP A 85 -8.72 -11.12 -5.12
N GLU A 86 -7.42 -11.40 -5.37
CA GLU A 86 -6.36 -10.39 -5.20
C GLU A 86 -6.45 -9.23 -6.22
N PHE A 87 -7.33 -9.33 -7.23
CA PHE A 87 -7.60 -8.29 -8.22
C PHE A 87 -8.74 -7.34 -7.84
N ASP A 88 -9.45 -7.60 -6.74
CA ASP A 88 -10.40 -6.67 -6.14
C ASP A 88 -9.59 -5.52 -5.51
N LEU A 89 -9.33 -4.48 -6.29
CA LEU A 89 -8.35 -3.45 -5.96
C LEU A 89 -8.96 -2.06 -5.87
N VAL A 90 -8.63 -1.35 -4.80
CA VAL A 90 -8.77 0.11 -4.69
C VAL A 90 -7.51 0.75 -5.29
N ARG A 91 -7.65 1.29 -6.51
CA ARG A 91 -6.51 1.78 -7.33
C ARG A 91 -6.27 3.29 -7.28
N GLY A 92 -7.10 4.03 -6.53
CA GLY A 92 -7.03 5.48 -6.40
C GLY A 92 -6.40 5.92 -5.08
N PRO A 93 -5.99 7.19 -4.96
CA PRO A 93 -5.87 7.76 -3.63
C PRO A 93 -7.23 7.65 -2.96
N LEU A 94 -7.24 7.38 -1.67
CA LEU A 94 -8.48 7.37 -0.91
C LEU A 94 -8.87 8.82 -0.68
N THR A 95 -10.09 9.18 -1.05
CA THR A 95 -10.56 10.56 -1.00
C THR A 95 -11.70 10.74 -0.01
N GLU A 96 -11.83 11.95 0.52
CA GLU A 96 -12.93 12.35 1.41
C GLU A 96 -13.07 11.45 2.65
N LEU A 97 -11.94 11.18 3.30
CA LEU A 97 -11.92 10.39 4.53
C LEU A 97 -12.42 11.23 5.70
N SER A 98 -13.44 10.75 6.39
CA SER A 98 -13.92 11.37 7.63
C SER A 98 -12.86 11.29 8.72
N ARG A 99 -12.92 12.20 9.69
CA ARG A 99 -12.20 12.00 10.94
C ARG A 99 -12.63 10.69 11.58
N ASP A 100 -11.77 10.09 12.39
CA ASP A 100 -12.25 9.02 13.26
C ASP A 100 -13.17 9.60 14.33
N ASP A 101 -14.24 8.85 14.59
CA ASP A 101 -15.02 8.96 15.81
C ASP A 101 -14.87 7.66 16.58
N TYR A 102 -14.87 7.73 17.91
CA TYR A 102 -14.53 6.62 18.81
C TYR A 102 -15.41 5.38 18.60
N ASN A 103 -16.59 5.56 17.98
CA ASN A 103 -17.56 4.50 17.70
C ASN A 103 -17.40 3.84 16.32
N TYR A 104 -16.48 4.28 15.47
CA TYR A 104 -16.28 3.73 14.13
C TYR A 104 -14.97 2.93 14.01
N PRO A 105 -14.97 1.86 13.20
CA PRO A 105 -13.75 1.11 12.91
C PRO A 105 -12.74 1.98 12.18
N LEU A 106 -11.46 1.68 12.41
CA LEU A 106 -10.37 2.35 11.74
C LEU A 106 -10.41 2.12 10.25
N TYR A 107 -9.92 3.10 9.50
CA TYR A 107 -9.55 2.82 8.12
C TYR A 107 -8.43 1.79 8.11
N ALA A 108 -8.71 0.62 7.54
CA ALA A 108 -7.78 -0.47 7.43
C ALA A 108 -7.64 -0.89 5.97
N ALA A 109 -6.40 -1.14 5.54
CA ALA A 109 -6.11 -1.52 4.16
C ALA A 109 -4.98 -2.55 4.10
N TRP A 110 -5.15 -3.54 3.24
CA TRP A 110 -4.19 -4.62 3.02
C TRP A 110 -3.56 -4.37 1.65
N TRP A 111 -2.24 -4.25 1.58
CA TRP A 111 -1.56 -4.14 0.29
C TRP A 111 -0.97 -5.49 -0.10
N LEU A 112 -1.63 -6.19 -1.03
CA LEU A 112 -1.23 -7.54 -1.47
C LEU A 112 -0.09 -7.51 -2.51
N GLY A 113 0.59 -6.38 -2.68
CA GLY A 113 1.77 -6.23 -3.55
C GLY A 113 1.48 -5.74 -4.96
N ARG A 114 0.22 -5.43 -5.30
CA ARG A 114 -0.13 -4.82 -6.61
C ARG A 114 -0.04 -3.30 -6.57
N LEU A 115 0.49 -2.69 -7.62
CA LEU A 115 0.46 -1.24 -7.82
C LEU A 115 -0.84 -0.83 -8.53
N ALA A 116 -1.18 0.46 -8.51
CA ALA A 116 -2.38 1.01 -9.16
C ALA A 116 -2.49 0.69 -10.66
N ASN A 117 -1.34 0.46 -11.33
CA ASN A 117 -1.29 0.01 -12.73
C ASN A 117 -1.61 -1.49 -12.92
N GLY A 118 -1.93 -2.21 -11.84
CA GLY A 118 -2.26 -3.64 -11.81
C GLY A 118 -1.06 -4.58 -11.73
N LYS A 119 0.17 -4.10 -11.93
CA LYS A 119 1.39 -4.94 -11.89
C LYS A 119 1.77 -5.26 -10.44
N LYS A 120 2.31 -6.46 -10.19
CA LYS A 120 2.94 -6.79 -8.91
C LYS A 120 4.26 -6.01 -8.77
N ILE A 121 4.56 -5.57 -7.55
CA ILE A 121 5.85 -4.97 -7.21
C ILE A 121 6.96 -6.02 -7.36
N LYS A 122 8.10 -5.66 -7.92
CA LYS A 122 9.21 -6.60 -8.10
C LYS A 122 9.98 -6.80 -6.79
N ALA A 123 10.74 -7.89 -6.71
CA ALA A 123 11.72 -8.06 -5.65
C ALA A 123 12.74 -6.91 -5.66
N GLY A 124 13.12 -6.43 -4.48
CA GLY A 124 14.01 -5.28 -4.34
C GLY A 124 13.76 -4.46 -3.08
N LYS A 125 14.52 -3.38 -2.94
CA LYS A 125 14.43 -2.45 -1.81
C LYS A 125 13.72 -1.18 -2.23
N TYR A 126 12.86 -0.69 -1.36
CA TYR A 126 11.97 0.43 -1.63
C TYR A 126 11.74 1.27 -0.36
N THR A 127 11.19 2.46 -0.56
CA THR A 127 10.65 3.30 0.52
C THR A 127 9.14 3.41 0.33
N MET A 128 8.35 3.04 1.34
CA MET A 128 6.92 3.33 1.35
C MET A 128 6.66 4.67 2.03
N ARG A 129 5.70 5.43 1.49
CA ARG A 129 5.23 6.72 1.98
C ARG A 129 3.71 6.68 2.13
N ILE A 130 3.24 6.78 3.36
CA ILE A 130 1.81 6.89 3.68
C ILE A 130 1.57 8.32 4.10
N ALA A 131 0.71 9.02 3.37
CA ALA A 131 0.54 10.46 3.53
C ALA A 131 -0.93 10.87 3.45
N ALA A 132 -1.39 11.53 4.51
CA ALA A 132 -2.70 12.17 4.56
C ALA A 132 -2.54 13.67 4.30
N LEU A 133 -3.34 14.24 3.40
CA LEU A 133 -3.35 15.68 3.18
C LEU A 133 -3.95 16.36 4.41
N SER A 134 -3.21 17.30 5.00
CA SER A 134 -3.71 18.08 6.14
C SER A 134 -4.97 18.86 5.75
N PRO A 135 -5.85 19.21 6.71
CA PRO A 135 -7.01 20.04 6.43
C PRO A 135 -6.62 21.33 5.68
N PHE A 136 -7.29 21.61 4.57
CA PHE A 136 -7.02 22.75 3.68
C PHE A 136 -5.59 22.77 3.09
N GLY A 137 -4.92 21.62 3.10
CA GLY A 137 -3.58 21.45 2.54
C GLY A 137 -3.53 21.66 1.03
N ASP A 138 -2.38 22.10 0.53
CA ASP A 138 -2.10 22.19 -0.89
C ASP A 138 -1.39 20.90 -1.28
N ALA A 139 -2.07 20.07 -2.08
CA ALA A 139 -1.56 18.77 -2.51
C ALA A 139 -0.25 18.85 -3.29
N THR A 140 0.17 20.03 -3.77
CA THR A 140 1.44 20.24 -4.47
C THR A 140 2.62 20.55 -3.54
N LYS A 141 2.38 20.69 -2.23
CA LYS A 141 3.41 21.06 -1.24
C LYS A 141 3.63 19.94 -0.23
N SER A 142 4.84 19.39 -0.17
CA SER A 142 5.15 18.22 0.67
C SER A 142 4.84 18.48 2.15
N GLY A 143 5.17 19.67 2.64
CA GLY A 143 4.92 20.07 4.03
C GLY A 143 3.44 20.25 4.40
N HIS A 144 2.50 20.14 3.46
CA HIS A 144 1.06 20.14 3.75
C HIS A 144 0.50 18.72 3.98
N TRP A 145 1.34 17.69 3.90
CA TRP A 145 0.97 16.31 4.19
C TRP A 145 1.47 15.90 5.57
N ASP A 146 0.66 15.14 6.30
CA ASP A 146 1.13 14.35 7.43
C ASP A 146 1.66 13.02 6.90
N ILE A 147 2.93 12.73 7.15
CA ILE A 147 3.69 11.71 6.42
C ILE A 147 4.31 10.72 7.40
N TRP A 148 4.01 9.45 7.17
CA TRP A 148 4.78 8.34 7.69
C TRP A 148 5.55 7.67 6.54
N ARG A 149 6.81 7.32 6.77
CA ARG A 149 7.65 6.65 5.76
C ARG A 149 8.56 5.59 6.37
N ARG A 150 8.83 4.54 5.60
CA ARG A 150 9.72 3.46 6.02
C ARG A 150 10.34 2.74 4.83
N ASP A 151 11.60 2.37 4.97
CA ASP A 151 12.26 1.49 4.00
C ASP A 151 11.85 0.04 4.24
N PHE A 152 11.68 -0.70 3.15
CA PHE A 152 11.32 -2.12 3.18
C PHE A 152 11.93 -2.89 2.01
N GLU A 153 11.95 -4.22 2.16
CA GLU A 153 12.46 -5.14 1.15
C GLU A 153 11.37 -6.11 0.70
N VAL A 154 11.26 -6.30 -0.60
CA VAL A 154 10.44 -7.34 -1.23
C VAL A 154 11.36 -8.51 -1.57
N ILE A 155 11.14 -9.65 -0.92
CA ILE A 155 12.03 -10.82 -1.05
C ILE A 155 11.82 -11.55 -2.38
N GLY A 156 10.57 -11.60 -2.89
CA GLY A 156 10.27 -12.12 -4.22
C GLY A 156 9.64 -13.51 -4.30
N ASN A 157 9.23 -14.13 -3.18
CA ASN A 157 8.38 -15.34 -3.20
C ASN A 157 6.91 -15.00 -3.49
N GLN A 158 6.66 -14.00 -4.33
CA GLN A 158 5.33 -13.66 -4.76
C GLN A 158 4.78 -14.86 -5.51
N THR A 159 3.67 -15.42 -5.04
CA THR A 159 2.92 -16.38 -5.85
C THR A 159 2.50 -15.66 -7.13
N GLU A 160 3.06 -16.08 -8.26
CA GLU A 160 2.56 -15.66 -9.57
C GLU A 160 1.05 -15.95 -9.59
N PRO A 161 0.20 -15.02 -10.06
CA PRO A 161 -1.21 -15.33 -10.23
C PRO A 161 -1.32 -16.56 -11.14
N ASP A 162 -2.21 -17.49 -10.82
CA ASP A 162 -2.47 -18.62 -11.71
C ASP A 162 -2.85 -18.06 -13.09
N GLU A 163 -1.98 -18.23 -14.08
CA GLU A 163 -2.16 -17.69 -15.43
C GLU A 163 -3.47 -18.14 -16.07
N ARG A 164 -4.05 -19.26 -15.59
CA ARG A 164 -5.37 -19.77 -16.00
C ARG A 164 -6.53 -18.83 -15.62
N ARG A 165 -6.37 -17.97 -14.61
CA ARG A 165 -7.38 -16.99 -14.19
C ARG A 165 -7.34 -15.67 -14.99
N LEU A 166 -6.30 -15.47 -15.81
CA LEU A 166 -6.17 -14.29 -16.68
C LEU A 166 -6.87 -14.46 -18.04
N LEU A 167 -7.42 -15.64 -18.33
CA LEU A 167 -8.18 -15.90 -19.55
C LEU A 167 -9.67 -15.56 -19.34
N PRO A 168 -10.33 -14.84 -20.26
CA PRO A 168 -11.77 -14.66 -20.20
C PRO A 168 -12.44 -16.03 -20.36
N GLY A 169 -12.97 -16.58 -19.25
CA GLY A 169 -13.62 -17.88 -19.21
C GLY A 169 -13.02 -18.93 -18.25
N GLY A 170 -12.16 -18.55 -17.31
CA GLY A 170 -11.67 -19.46 -16.27
C GLY A 170 -12.79 -19.99 -15.37
N VAL A 171 -13.39 -21.12 -15.73
CA VAL A 171 -14.37 -21.86 -14.92
C VAL A 171 -13.62 -22.58 -13.81
N SER A 172 -13.92 -22.27 -12.55
CA SER A 172 -13.50 -23.08 -11.41
C SER A 172 -14.18 -24.45 -11.47
N GLY A 173 -13.41 -25.49 -11.77
CA GLY A 173 -13.86 -26.87 -11.68
C GLY A 173 -13.64 -27.44 -10.27
N PHE A 174 -14.77 -27.86 -9.69
CA PHE A 174 -15.00 -28.66 -8.47
C PHE A 174 -14.95 -27.93 -7.12
#